data_AF-A0A960Y5R4-F1
#
_entry.id   AF-A0A960Y5R4-F1
#
_cell.length_a   1.000
_cell.length_b   1.000
_cell.length_c   1.000
_cell.angle_alpha   90.00
_cell.angle_beta   90.00
_cell.angle_gamma   90.00
#
_symmetry.space_group_name_H-M   'P 1'
#
loop_
_entity.id
_entity.type
_entity.pdbx_description
1 polymer ?
#
loop_
_entity_poly.entity_id
_entity_poly.type
_entity_poly.pdbx_seq_one_letter_code
_entity_poly.pdbx_strand_id
1 'polypeptide(L)'
;MTAPPPTTRLASVDALRGLTMAAMIVVNNPGSWSAMHPWLRHAPWGGWPRPADLIFPTFLFLVGVSTALALGRRLDAGASRADVTRAALRRAGGLFLLGVLLNLYPEFDAGTVRLPGVLQRIAVVFAGCALAYPRLGPHGLTATAAALIAGYGALLAWAP
;
A
#
# COMPACT_ATOMS: atom_id res chain seq x y z
N MET A 1 22.86 -24.90 -21.39
CA MET A 1 21.85 -23.86 -21.11
C MET A 1 21.27 -24.16 -19.74
N THR A 2 21.71 -23.45 -18.69
CA THR A 2 21.16 -23.62 -17.34
C THR A 2 19.84 -22.86 -17.26
N ALA A 3 18.77 -23.56 -16.85
CA ALA A 3 17.48 -22.95 -16.64
C ALA A 3 17.60 -21.82 -15.60
N PRO A 4 16.89 -20.68 -15.78
CA PRO A 4 16.89 -19.64 -14.78
C PRO A 4 16.38 -20.22 -13.44
N PRO A 5 17.00 -19.84 -12.31
CA PRO A 5 16.62 -20.38 -11.01
C PRO A 5 15.12 -20.15 -10.75
N PRO A 6 14.41 -21.13 -10.15
CA PRO A 6 12.97 -21.01 -9.92
C PRO A 6 12.68 -19.81 -9.04
N THR A 7 11.73 -18.98 -9.46
CA THR A 7 11.28 -17.85 -8.64
C THR A 7 10.48 -18.37 -7.45
N THR A 8 11.12 -18.55 -6.31
CA THR A 8 10.43 -18.95 -5.08
C THR A 8 9.53 -17.82 -4.61
N ARG A 9 8.20 -18.01 -4.72
CA ARG A 9 7.21 -17.13 -4.12
C ARG A 9 7.07 -17.47 -2.65
N LEU A 10 6.96 -16.45 -1.80
CA LEU A 10 6.69 -16.64 -0.38
C LEU A 10 5.19 -16.85 -0.19
N ALA A 11 4.79 -18.11 -0.09
CA ALA A 11 3.38 -18.50 0.08
C ALA A 11 2.74 -17.86 1.34
N SER A 12 3.51 -17.68 2.42
CA SER A 12 3.05 -17.02 3.64
C SER A 12 2.63 -15.56 3.41
N VAL A 13 3.38 -14.82 2.59
CA VAL A 13 3.07 -13.41 2.25
C VAL A 13 1.81 -13.33 1.40
N ASP A 14 1.69 -14.21 0.41
CA ASP A 14 0.51 -14.25 -0.46
C ASP A 14 -0.75 -14.65 0.33
N ALA A 15 -0.66 -15.65 1.22
CA ALA A 15 -1.76 -16.07 2.09
C ALA A 15 -2.19 -14.96 3.06
N LEU A 16 -1.24 -14.31 3.74
CA LEU A 16 -1.54 -13.23 4.69
C LEU A 16 -2.13 -12.00 3.99
N ARG A 17 -1.69 -11.69 2.76
CA ARG A 17 -2.29 -10.63 1.95
C ARG A 17 -3.75 -10.95 1.62
N GLY A 18 -4.03 -12.18 1.19
CA GLY A 18 -5.39 -12.65 0.89
C GLY A 18 -6.30 -12.58 2.11
N LEU A 19 -5.81 -13.05 3.26
CA LEU A 19 -6.54 -12.98 4.53
C LEU A 19 -6.86 -11.54 4.92
N THR A 20 -5.87 -10.64 4.83
CA THR A 20 -6.09 -9.21 5.14
C THR A 20 -7.11 -8.57 4.21
N MET A 21 -7.08 -8.89 2.90
CA MET A 21 -8.09 -8.42 1.94
C MET A 21 -9.48 -8.95 2.27
N ALA A 22 -9.61 -10.23 2.63
CA ALA A 22 -10.89 -10.80 3.04
C ALA A 22 -11.41 -10.12 4.31
N ALA A 23 -10.55 -9.88 5.30
CA ALA A 23 -10.89 -9.16 6.52
C ALA A 23 -11.37 -7.73 6.22
N MET A 24 -10.72 -7.01 5.29
CA MET A 24 -11.17 -5.68 4.83
C MET A 24 -12.61 -5.70 4.29
N ILE A 25 -12.96 -6.72 3.50
CA ILE A 25 -14.31 -6.86 2.95
C ILE A 25 -15.32 -7.03 4.08
N VAL A 26 -15.02 -7.90 5.05
CA VAL A 26 -15.90 -8.18 6.20
C VAL A 26 -16.15 -6.94 7.05
N VAL A 27 -15.11 -6.17 7.39
CA VAL A 27 -15.27 -4.99 8.26
C VAL A 27 -15.91 -3.80 7.54
N ASN A 28 -15.71 -3.68 6.22
CA ASN A 28 -16.29 -2.59 5.43
C ASN A 28 -17.72 -2.88 4.97
N ASN A 29 -18.13 -4.15 4.89
CA ASN A 29 -19.44 -4.56 4.39
C ASN A 29 -20.11 -5.58 5.34
N PRO A 30 -20.42 -5.20 6.59
CA PRO A 30 -21.01 -6.12 7.58
C PRO A 30 -22.46 -6.51 7.28
N GLY A 31 -23.08 -5.97 6.23
CA GLY A 31 -24.51 -6.10 5.92
C GLY A 31 -25.39 -5.25 6.85
N SER A 32 -25.25 -5.44 8.17
CA SER A 32 -25.89 -4.63 9.20
C SER A 32 -24.86 -4.16 10.25
N TRP A 33 -24.68 -2.85 10.35
CA TRP A 33 -23.80 -2.22 11.34
C TRP A 33 -24.24 -2.46 12.79
N SER A 34 -25.54 -2.67 13.03
CA SER A 34 -26.09 -2.91 14.36
C SER A 34 -25.88 -4.36 14.85
N ALA A 35 -25.77 -5.31 13.93
CA ALA A 35 -25.49 -6.72 14.24
C ALA A 35 -23.98 -7.05 14.25
N MET A 36 -23.14 -6.06 14.01
CA MET A 36 -21.69 -6.24 13.85
C MET A 36 -21.01 -6.55 15.18
N HIS A 37 -20.30 -7.68 15.23
CA HIS A 37 -19.63 -8.12 16.45
C HIS A 37 -18.68 -7.04 17.01
N PRO A 38 -18.69 -6.75 18.33
CA PRO A 38 -17.93 -5.64 18.93
C PRO A 38 -16.44 -5.60 18.60
N TRP A 39 -15.82 -6.77 18.43
CA TRP A 39 -14.41 -6.92 18.06
C TRP A 39 -14.09 -6.53 16.62
N LEU A 40 -15.08 -6.56 15.72
CA LEU A 40 -14.92 -6.16 14.32
C LEU A 40 -15.21 -4.68 14.10
N ARG A 41 -15.74 -3.96 15.10
CA ARG A 41 -16.02 -2.52 15.02
C ARG A 41 -14.74 -1.69 15.21
N HIS A 42 -14.68 -0.52 14.58
CA HIS A 42 -13.55 0.41 14.67
C HIS A 42 -13.55 1.19 15.97
N ALA A 43 -12.43 1.21 16.69
CA ALA A 43 -12.30 1.92 17.99
C ALA A 43 -12.80 3.37 17.92
N PRO A 44 -13.44 3.88 18.99
CA PRO A 44 -13.67 5.31 19.10
C PRO A 44 -12.31 6.03 19.08
N TRP A 45 -12.32 7.28 18.63
CA TRP A 45 -11.12 8.10 18.57
C TRP A 45 -10.45 8.20 19.96
N GLY A 46 -9.14 7.96 20.03
CA GLY A 46 -8.39 7.91 21.29
C GLY A 46 -8.61 6.64 22.13
N GLY A 47 -9.43 5.70 21.67
CA GLY A 47 -9.61 4.39 22.29
C GLY A 47 -8.49 3.41 21.94
N TRP A 48 -8.49 2.27 22.63
CA TRP A 48 -7.57 1.17 22.33
C TRP A 48 -7.87 0.58 20.94
N PRO A 49 -6.86 0.35 20.08
CA PRO A 49 -7.06 -0.23 18.75
C PRO A 49 -7.79 -1.58 18.83
N ARG A 50 -8.82 -1.74 18.01
CA ARG A 50 -9.52 -3.01 17.84
C ARG A 50 -8.92 -3.80 16.67
N PRO A 51 -9.17 -5.12 16.58
CA PRO A 51 -8.66 -5.93 15.47
C PRO A 51 -8.95 -5.34 14.08
N ALA A 52 -10.12 -4.71 13.90
CA ALA A 52 -10.49 -4.03 12.66
C ALA A 52 -9.55 -2.88 12.28
N ASP A 53 -8.99 -2.18 13.28
CA ASP A 53 -8.10 -1.04 13.09
C ASP A 53 -6.69 -1.48 12.64
N LEU A 54 -6.32 -2.75 12.89
CA LEU A 54 -5.03 -3.32 12.51
C LEU A 54 -4.99 -3.87 11.07
N ILE A 55 -6.17 -4.08 10.45
CA ILE A 55 -6.28 -4.67 9.11
C ILE A 55 -5.58 -3.78 8.08
N PHE A 56 -5.88 -2.48 8.07
CA PHE A 56 -5.33 -1.55 7.08
C PHE A 56 -3.81 -1.33 7.24
N PRO A 57 -3.26 -1.09 8.45
CA PRO A 57 -1.82 -1.07 8.67
C PRO A 57 -1.10 -2.36 8.23
N THR A 58 -1.68 -3.52 8.55
CA THR A 58 -1.12 -4.82 8.15
C THR A 58 -1.08 -4.96 6.63
N PHE A 59 -2.14 -4.53 5.94
CA PHE A 59 -2.19 -4.53 4.49
C PHE A 59 -1.11 -3.66 3.87
N LEU A 60 -0.95 -2.41 4.35
CA LEU A 60 0.08 -1.50 3.84
C LEU A 60 1.49 -2.04 4.07
N PHE A 61 1.74 -2.66 5.22
CA PHE A 61 3.01 -3.34 5.49
C PHE A 61 3.28 -4.44 4.45
N LEU A 62 2.30 -5.30 4.17
CA LEU A 62 2.44 -6.38 3.18
C LEU A 62 2.61 -5.86 1.76
N VAL A 63 1.97 -4.74 1.40
CA VAL A 63 2.19 -4.05 0.12
C VAL A 63 3.64 -3.59 0.02
N GLY A 64 4.19 -3.01 1.09
CA GLY A 64 5.60 -2.60 1.16
C GLY A 64 6.58 -3.78 0.99
N VAL A 65 6.38 -4.85 1.77
CA VAL A 65 7.19 -6.09 1.68
C VAL A 65 7.10 -6.69 0.27
N SER A 66 5.90 -6.81 -0.27
CA SER A 66 5.67 -7.33 -1.64
C SER A 66 6.38 -6.49 -2.69
N THR A 67 6.41 -5.16 -2.51
CA THR A 67 7.09 -4.23 -3.40
C THR A 67 8.60 -4.43 -3.36
N ALA A 68 9.21 -4.45 -2.17
CA ALA A 68 10.64 -4.67 -2.01
C ALA A 68 11.08 -6.01 -2.64
N LEU A 69 10.35 -7.10 -2.36
CA LEU A 69 10.64 -8.42 -2.93
C LEU A 69 10.43 -8.47 -4.45
N ALA A 70 9.45 -7.73 -4.99
CA ALA A 70 9.22 -7.69 -6.44
C ALA A 70 10.28 -6.89 -7.18
N LEU A 71 10.70 -5.74 -6.65
CA LEU A 71 11.73 -4.90 -7.25
C LEU A 71 13.12 -5.52 -7.11
N GLY A 72 13.45 -6.05 -5.92
CA GLY A 72 14.71 -6.73 -5.65
C GLY A 72 14.96 -7.88 -6.61
N ARG A 73 14.00 -8.81 -6.75
CA ARG A 73 14.11 -9.93 -7.70
C ARG A 73 14.37 -9.52 -9.14
N ARG A 74 13.81 -8.39 -9.59
CA ARG A 74 14.05 -7.91 -10.96
C ARG A 74 15.45 -7.33 -11.12
N LEU A 75 15.95 -6.62 -10.11
CA LEU A 75 17.31 -6.11 -10.09
C LEU A 75 18.32 -7.27 -10.02
N ASP A 76 18.06 -8.28 -9.18
CA ASP A 76 18.90 -9.49 -9.05
C ASP A 76 18.93 -10.30 -10.36
N ALA A 77 17.83 -10.28 -11.12
CA ALA A 77 17.75 -10.88 -12.46
C ALA A 77 18.45 -10.05 -13.57
N GLY A 78 19.18 -8.99 -13.21
CA GLY A 78 19.96 -8.17 -14.14
C GLY A 78 19.16 -7.09 -14.86
N ALA A 79 17.91 -6.81 -14.48
CA ALA A 79 17.15 -5.72 -15.10
C ALA A 79 17.75 -4.36 -14.72
N SER A 80 17.76 -3.42 -15.67
CA SER A 80 18.24 -2.07 -15.39
C SER A 80 17.35 -1.35 -14.37
N ARG A 81 17.95 -0.47 -13.56
CA ARG A 81 17.20 0.35 -12.58
C ARG A 81 16.10 1.18 -13.25
N ALA A 82 16.37 1.65 -14.47
CA ALA A 82 15.42 2.43 -15.26
C ALA A 82 14.21 1.58 -15.69
N ASP A 83 14.43 0.35 -16.15
CA ASP A 83 13.35 -0.55 -16.60
C ASP A 83 12.47 -1.00 -15.44
N VAL A 84 13.09 -1.31 -14.29
CA VAL A 84 12.37 -1.65 -13.06
C VAL A 84 11.52 -0.48 -12.60
N THR A 85 12.10 0.72 -12.54
CA THR A 85 11.37 1.94 -12.16
C THR A 85 10.22 2.23 -13.13
N ARG A 86 10.47 2.22 -14.44
CA ARG A 86 9.46 2.53 -15.48
C ARG A 86 8.27 1.59 -15.41
N ALA A 87 8.54 0.29 -15.31
CA ALA A 87 7.48 -0.71 -15.21
C ALA A 87 6.67 -0.58 -13.92
N ALA A 88 7.32 -0.23 -12.81
CA ALA A 88 6.62 0.05 -11.55
C ALA A 88 5.77 1.33 -11.63
N LEU A 89 6.29 2.42 -12.19
CA LEU A 89 5.52 3.65 -12.38
C LEU A 89 4.31 3.46 -13.30
N ARG A 90 4.42 2.64 -14.34
CA ARG A 90 3.26 2.27 -15.19
C ARG A 90 2.18 1.56 -14.38
N ARG A 91 2.57 0.66 -13.47
CA ARG A 91 1.64 -0.02 -12.55
C ARG A 91 1.01 0.96 -11.56
N ALA A 92 1.79 1.90 -11.04
CA ALA A 92 1.31 2.98 -10.16
C ALA A 92 0.26 3.83 -10.89
N GLY A 93 0.54 4.24 -12.12
CA GLY A 93 -0.40 4.99 -12.97
C GLY A 93 -1.70 4.22 -13.21
N GLY A 94 -1.62 2.92 -13.51
CA GLY A 94 -2.81 2.08 -13.64
C GLY A 94 -3.64 2.01 -12.35
N LEU A 95 -3.00 1.89 -11.19
CA LEU A 95 -3.69 1.90 -9.89
C LEU A 95 -4.33 3.26 -9.59
N PHE A 96 -3.65 4.35 -9.91
CA PHE A 96 -4.16 5.71 -9.74
C PHE A 96 -5.38 5.96 -10.61
N LEU A 97 -5.29 5.64 -11.91
CA LEU A 97 -6.39 5.78 -12.87
C LEU A 97 -7.59 4.91 -12.49
N LEU A 98 -7.34 3.67 -12.04
CA LEU A 98 -8.39 2.80 -11.53
C LEU A 98 -9.08 3.42 -10.31
N GLY A 99 -8.31 4.00 -9.39
CA GLY A 99 -8.85 4.70 -8.23
C GLY A 99 -9.73 5.90 -8.61
N VAL A 100 -9.29 6.68 -9.61
CA VAL A 100 -10.09 7.81 -10.14
C VAL A 100 -11.37 7.29 -10.80
N LEU A 101 -11.28 6.27 -11.65
CA LEU A 101 -12.43 5.69 -12.32
C LEU A 101 -13.47 5.16 -11.33
N LEU A 102 -13.03 4.45 -10.28
CA LEU A 102 -13.92 3.94 -9.23
C LEU A 102 -14.54 5.05 -8.39
N ASN A 103 -13.93 6.23 -8.32
CA ASN A 103 -14.49 7.37 -7.60
C ASN A 103 -15.50 8.15 -8.45
N LEU A 104 -15.34 8.15 -9.77
CA LEU A 104 -16.31 8.73 -10.70
C LEU A 104 -17.52 7.81 -10.90
N TYR A 105 -17.33 6.49 -10.90
CA TYR A 105 -18.42 5.54 -11.13
C TYR A 105 -19.35 5.42 -9.90
N PRO A 106 -20.69 5.36 -10.05
CA PRO A 106 -21.46 5.36 -11.31
C PRO A 106 -21.98 6.73 -11.77
N GLU A 107 -21.88 7.77 -10.95
CA GLU A 107 -22.58 9.04 -11.19
C GLU A 107 -21.82 9.99 -12.14
N PHE A 108 -20.53 9.75 -12.38
CA PHE A 108 -19.62 10.53 -13.23
C PHE A 108 -19.62 12.05 -12.93
N ASP A 109 -19.92 12.42 -11.68
CA ASP A 109 -19.90 13.81 -11.22
C ASP A 109 -18.49 14.22 -10.78
N ALA A 110 -17.88 15.16 -11.51
CA ALA A 110 -16.56 15.70 -11.20
C ALA A 110 -16.53 16.54 -9.90
N GLY A 111 -17.69 17.01 -9.41
CA GLY A 111 -17.80 17.84 -8.22
C GLY A 111 -17.65 17.09 -6.89
N THR A 112 -17.91 15.77 -6.87
CA THR A 112 -17.79 14.92 -5.67
C THR A 112 -16.48 14.14 -5.61
N VAL A 113 -15.57 14.38 -6.57
CA VAL A 113 -14.34 13.61 -6.71
C VAL A 113 -13.42 13.82 -5.52
N ARG A 114 -13.35 12.81 -4.66
CA ARG A 114 -12.36 12.72 -3.60
C ARG A 114 -11.05 12.25 -4.22
N LEU A 115 -10.25 13.21 -4.67
CA LEU A 115 -8.89 13.00 -5.18
C LEU A 115 -8.03 12.06 -4.30
N PRO A 116 -8.01 12.16 -2.94
CA PRO A 116 -7.14 11.33 -2.13
C PRO A 116 -7.82 10.03 -1.65
N GLY A 117 -8.33 9.24 -2.60
CA GLY A 117 -8.83 7.89 -2.32
C GLY A 117 -7.73 6.90 -1.92
N VAL A 118 -8.12 5.74 -1.36
CA VAL A 118 -7.18 4.74 -0.85
C VAL A 118 -6.24 4.22 -1.95
N LEU A 119 -6.78 3.93 -3.15
CA LEU A 119 -5.98 3.45 -4.28
C LEU A 119 -4.98 4.50 -4.77
N GLN A 120 -5.39 5.78 -4.82
CA GLN A 120 -4.55 6.89 -5.23
C GLN A 120 -3.39 7.07 -4.24
N ARG A 121 -3.66 7.03 -2.94
CA ARG A 121 -2.62 7.10 -1.90
C ARG A 121 -1.62 5.94 -2.02
N ILE A 122 -2.10 4.72 -2.19
CA ILE A 122 -1.24 3.54 -2.38
C ILE A 122 -0.40 3.71 -3.66
N ALA A 123 -0.99 4.21 -4.75
CA ALA A 123 -0.28 4.45 -6.01
C ALA A 123 0.87 5.46 -5.84
N VAL A 124 0.62 6.58 -5.15
CA VAL A 124 1.64 7.61 -4.89
C VAL A 124 2.77 7.05 -4.04
N VAL A 125 2.45 6.34 -2.94
CA VAL A 125 3.46 5.72 -2.08
C VAL A 125 4.26 4.67 -2.85
N PHE A 126 3.58 3.81 -3.62
CA PHE A 126 4.24 2.80 -4.45
C PHE A 126 5.17 3.43 -5.50
N ALA A 127 4.77 4.53 -6.13
CA ALA A 127 5.62 5.29 -7.05
C ALA A 127 6.86 5.85 -6.35
N GLY A 128 6.69 6.43 -5.15
CA GLY A 128 7.80 6.91 -4.32
C GLY A 128 8.78 5.78 -3.96
N CYS A 129 8.27 4.63 -3.50
CA CYS A 129 9.08 3.46 -3.21
C CYS A 129 9.82 2.93 -4.46
N ALA A 130 9.15 2.91 -5.62
CA ALA A 130 9.76 2.47 -6.89
C ALA A 130 10.87 3.41 -7.37
N LEU A 131 10.79 4.70 -7.02
CA LEU A 131 11.85 5.66 -7.29
C LEU A 131 13.02 5.49 -6.30
N ALA A 132 12.71 5.35 -5.01
CA ALA A 132 13.70 5.26 -3.95
C ALA A 132 14.48 3.93 -3.97
N TYR A 133 13.79 2.80 -4.05
CA TYR A 133 14.36 1.47 -3.81
C TYR A 133 15.54 1.10 -4.74
N PRO A 134 15.49 1.31 -6.07
CA PRO A 134 16.62 0.98 -6.95
C PRO A 134 17.79 1.97 -6.85
N ARG A 135 17.59 3.13 -6.20
CA ARG A 135 18.56 4.24 -6.17
C ARG A 135 19.25 4.37 -4.81
N LEU A 136 18.53 4.08 -3.74
CA LEU A 136 18.99 4.21 -2.36
C LEU A 136 19.41 2.84 -1.83
N GLY A 137 20.56 2.81 -1.14
CA GLY A 137 20.94 1.65 -0.33
C GLY A 137 20.05 1.53 0.93
N PRO A 138 20.23 0.48 1.74
CA PRO A 138 19.44 0.24 2.95
C PRO A 138 19.48 1.44 3.91
N HIS A 139 20.66 2.03 4.14
CA HIS A 139 20.81 3.23 4.97
C HIS A 139 20.10 4.45 4.39
N GLY A 140 20.08 4.60 3.07
CA GLY A 140 19.35 5.70 2.41
C GLY A 140 17.84 5.55 2.54
N LEU A 141 17.33 4.31 2.44
CA LEU A 141 15.92 4.00 2.65
C LEU A 141 15.49 4.23 4.10
N THR A 142 16.28 3.79 5.08
CA THR A 142 15.99 4.03 6.50
C THR A 142 16.05 5.51 6.85
N ALA A 143 17.05 6.24 6.33
CA ALA A 143 17.16 7.69 6.51
C ALA A 143 15.96 8.42 5.88
N THR A 144 15.54 8.03 4.68
CA THR A 144 14.36 8.63 4.02
C THR A 144 13.09 8.35 4.82
N ALA A 145 12.89 7.11 5.29
CA ALA A 145 11.74 6.75 6.11
C ALA A 145 11.73 7.54 7.43
N ALA A 146 12.87 7.62 8.12
CA ALA A 146 13.01 8.39 9.35
C ALA A 146 12.75 9.89 9.11
N ALA A 147 13.27 10.46 8.02
CA ALA A 147 13.04 11.85 7.65
C ALA A 147 11.57 12.14 7.33
N LEU A 148 10.87 11.24 6.63
CA LEU A 148 9.44 11.36 6.37
C LEU A 148 8.61 11.29 7.65
N ILE A 149 8.94 10.38 8.57
CA ILE A 149 8.26 10.25 9.87
C ILE A 149 8.51 11.49 10.73
N ALA A 150 9.77 11.92 10.86
CA ALA A 150 10.12 13.11 11.63
C ALA A 150 9.51 14.38 11.04
N GLY A 151 9.57 14.53 9.71
CA GLY A 151 8.95 15.64 9.00
C GLY A 151 7.44 15.68 9.17
N TYR A 152 6.76 14.54 9.05
CA TYR A 152 5.32 14.45 9.30
C TYR A 152 4.97 14.75 10.77
N GLY A 153 5.76 14.24 11.73
CA GLY A 153 5.60 14.54 13.15
C GLY A 153 5.79 16.03 13.46
N ALA A 154 6.77 16.67 12.84
CA ALA A 154 6.95 18.12 12.94
C ALA A 154 5.78 18.88 12.30
N LEU A 155 5.27 18.44 11.15
CA LEU A 155 4.08 19.06 10.58
C LEU A 155 2.89 18.94 11.53
N LEU A 156 2.65 17.80 12.16
CA LEU A 156 1.54 17.63 13.11
C LEU A 156 1.71 18.46 14.40
N ALA A 157 2.93 18.68 14.86
CA ALA A 157 3.19 19.43 16.09
C ALA A 157 3.20 20.96 15.88
N TRP A 158 3.46 21.43 14.65
CA TRP A 158 3.70 22.85 14.37
C TRP A 158 2.75 23.44 13.33
N ALA A 159 1.99 22.62 12.59
CA ALA A 159 0.89 23.11 11.77
C ALA A 159 -0.36 23.29 12.66
N PRO A 160 -1.05 24.44 12.54
CA PRO A 160 -2.28 24.73 13.29
C PRO A 160 -3.46 23.84 12.88
#